data_AF-K1SGY5-F1
#
_entry.id   AF-K1SGY5-F1
#
_cell.length_a   1.000
_cell.length_b   1.000
_cell.length_c   1.000
_cell.angle_alpha   90.00
_cell.angle_beta   90.00
_cell.angle_gamma   90.00
#
_symmetry.space_group_name_H-M   'P 1'
#
loop_
_entity.id
_entity.type
_entity.pdbx_description
1 polymer ?
#
loop_
_entity_poly.entity_id
_entity_poly.type
_entity_poly.pdbx_seq_one_letter_code
_entity_poly.pdbx_strand_id
1 'polypeptide(L)' 'MSKAVIFFAPGLEECEGLLCVDLLRRSGVEVTIAAVGGEKIVKSARNISVVADALAEELDYSVF' A
#
# COMPACT_ATOMS: atom_id res chain seq x y z
N MET A 1 -5.19 -18.53 -3.21
CA MET A 1 -5.21 -17.53 -2.11
C MET A 1 -5.35 -16.18 -2.79
N SER A 2 -6.26 -15.32 -2.34
CA SER A 2 -6.46 -14.01 -2.98
C SER A 2 -5.35 -13.06 -2.60
N LYS A 3 -4.83 -12.29 -3.57
CA LYS A 3 -3.82 -11.26 -3.35
C LYS A 3 -4.35 -9.89 -3.77
N ALA A 4 -3.84 -8.84 -3.15
CA ALA A 4 -4.18 -7.47 -3.50
C ALA A 4 -2.97 -6.55 -3.37
N VAL A 5 -2.86 -5.61 -4.31
CA VAL A 5 -1.91 -4.50 -4.23
C VAL A 5 -2.68 -3.23 -3.94
N ILE A 6 -2.26 -2.47 -2.92
CA ILE A 6 -2.80 -1.14 -2.62
C ILE A 6 -1.69 -0.11 -2.82
N PHE A 7 -1.94 0.83 -3.72
CA PHE A 7 -0.97 1.88 -4.06
C PHE A 7 -1.06 3.04 -3.08
N PHE A 8 0.05 3.36 -2.44
CA PHE A 8 0.18 4.54 -1.58
C PHE A 8 1.07 5.56 -2.30
N ALA A 9 0.54 6.77 -2.50
CA ALA A 9 1.25 7.87 -3.13
C ALA A 9 1.33 9.09 -2.18
N PRO A 10 2.31 10.00 -2.36
CA PRO A 10 2.38 11.21 -1.56
C PRO A 10 1.07 11.98 -1.57
N GLY A 11 0.60 12.40 -0.39
CA GLY A 11 -0.66 13.11 -0.22
C GLY A 11 -1.90 12.22 -0.06
N LEU A 12 -1.76 10.90 0.06
CA LEU A 12 -2.89 10.02 0.38
C LEU A 12 -3.59 10.44 1.69
N GLU A 13 -4.85 10.04 1.84
CA GLU A 13 -5.56 10.00 3.13
C GLU A 13 -5.21 8.67 3.82
N GLU A 14 -4.47 8.73 4.93
CA GLU A 14 -3.93 7.53 5.58
C GLU A 14 -4.99 6.65 6.23
N CYS A 15 -6.10 7.21 6.71
CA CYS A 15 -7.19 6.45 7.32
C CYS A 15 -7.93 5.64 6.24
N GLU A 16 -8.24 6.24 5.09
CA GLU A 16 -8.89 5.59 3.96
C GLU A 16 -8.01 4.44 3.42
N GLY A 17 -6.71 4.69 3.23
CA GLY A 17 -5.78 3.69 2.73
C GLY A 17 -5.57 2.54 3.70
N LEU A 18 -5.27 2.82 4.97
CA LEU A 18 -4.97 1.79 5.98
C LEU A 18 -6.21 1.00 6.39
N LEU A 19 -7.41 1.60 6.36
CA LEU A 19 -8.66 0.88 6.62
C LEU A 19 -8.89 -0.21 5.56
N CYS A 20 -8.68 0.08 4.27
CA CYS A 20 -8.78 -0.92 3.22
C CYS A 20 -7.76 -2.07 3.41
N VAL A 21 -6.51 -1.73 3.76
CA VAL A 21 -5.47 -2.72 4.07
C VAL A 21 -5.89 -3.63 5.23
N ASP A 22 -6.38 -3.05 6.33
CA ASP A 22 -6.78 -3.80 7.53
C ASP A 22 -7.94 -4.77 7.22
N LEU A 23 -8.98 -4.30 6.54
CA LEU A 23 -10.15 -5.12 6.20
C LEU A 23 -9.79 -6.31 5.30
N LEU A 24 -8.95 -6.10 4.28
CA LEU A 24 -8.50 -7.17 3.39
C LEU A 24 -7.63 -8.20 4.12
N ARG A 25 -6.67 -7.74 4.95
CA ARG A 25 -5.83 -8.63 5.76
C ARG A 25 -6.66 -9.47 6.73
N ARG A 26 -7.65 -8.87 7.42
CA ARG A 26 -8.59 -9.59 8.30
C ARG A 26 -9.45 -10.63 7.55
N SER A 27 -9.67 -10.41 6.26
CA SER A 27 -10.41 -11.33 5.37
C SER A 27 -9.53 -12.43 4.79
N GLY A 28 -8.24 -12.51 5.16
CA GLY A 28 -7.31 -13.52 4.67
C GLY A 28 -6.71 -13.23 3.29
N VAL A 29 -6.82 -11.99 2.81
CA VAL A 29 -6.16 -11.55 1.56
C VAL A 29 -4.71 -11.20 1.85
N GLU A 30 -3.80 -11.67 1.01
CA GLU A 30 -2.39 -11.26 1.05
C GLU A 30 -2.26 -9.87 0.43
N VAL A 31 -2.03 -8.85 1.26
CA VAL A 31 -2.00 -7.45 0.84
C VAL A 31 -0.58 -6.90 0.83
N THR A 32 -0.17 -6.37 -0.32
CA THR A 32 1.06 -5.60 -0.50
C THR A 32 0.73 -4.11 -0.63
N ILE A 33 1.28 -3.27 0.25
CA ILE A 33 1.29 -1.82 0.09
C ILE A 33 2.45 -1.45 -0.85
N ALA A 34 2.12 -0.87 -2.00
CA ALA A 34 3.08 -0.45 -3.02
C ALA A 34 3.25 1.08 -3.00
N ALA A 35 4.46 1.56 -2.73
CA ALA A 35 4.75 2.99 -2.77
C ALA A 35 4.91 3.49 -4.21
N VAL A 36 4.28 4.61 -4.51
CA VAL A 36 4.45 5.36 -5.76
C VAL A 36 5.42 6.51 -5.54
N GLY A 37 6.38 6.71 -6.45
CA GLY A 37 7.32 7.84 -6.41
C GLY A 37 8.75 7.52 -5.98
N GLY A 38 9.17 6.25 -6.03
CA GLY A 38 10.58 5.85 -5.88
C GLY A 38 11.11 5.75 -4.44
N GLU A 39 10.31 6.07 -3.44
CA GLU A 39 10.67 5.92 -2.02
C GLU A 39 9.65 5.05 -1.28
N LYS A 40 10.12 4.15 -0.40
CA LYS A 40 9.23 3.29 0.39
C LYS A 40 8.48 4.03 1.50
N ILE A 41 8.94 5.21 1.90
CA ILE A 41 8.27 6.03 2.90
C ILE A 41 7.33 6.99 2.17
N VAL A 42 6.02 6.76 2.30
CA VAL A 42 5.00 7.60 1.70
C VAL A 42 4.46 8.58 2.75
N LYS A 43 4.52 9.87 2.45
CA LYS A 43 4.00 10.92 3.31
C LYS A 43 2.54 11.23 2.97
N SER A 44 1.64 11.02 3.93
CA SER A 44 0.21 11.31 3.78
C SER A 44 -0.07 12.82 3.75
N ALA A 45 -1.28 13.21 3.35
CA ALA A 45 -1.72 14.61 3.37
C ALA A 45 -1.72 15.25 4.77
N ARG A 46 -1.68 14.44 5.84
CA ARG A 46 -1.63 14.89 7.24
C ARG A 46 -0.22 14.75 7.84
N ASN A 47 0.80 14.60 6.98
CA ASN A 47 2.21 14.43 7.35
C ASN A 47 2.51 13.13 8.13
N ILE A 48 1.65 12.13 8.07
CA ILE A 48 1.93 10.80 8.61
C ILE A 48 2.83 10.05 7.62
N SER A 49 3.87 9.40 8.14
CA SER A 49 4.77 8.58 7.32
C SER A 49 4.33 7.13 7.39
N VAL A 50 4.04 6.54 6.23
CA VAL A 50 3.73 5.11 6.10
C VAL A 50 4.87 4.43 5.36
N VAL A 51 5.37 3.33 5.91
CA VAL A 51 6.36 2.47 5.25
C VAL A 51 5.62 1.44 4.40
N ALA A 52 5.79 1.51 3.09
CA ALA A 52 5.27 0.53 2.14
C ALA A 52 6.13 -0.75 2.11
N ASP A 53 5.52 -1.84 1.69
CA ASP A 53 6.19 -3.15 1.59
C ASP A 53 7.21 -3.16 0.43
N ALA A 54 6.82 -2.59 -0.71
CA ALA A 54 7.61 -2.52 -1.94
C ALA A 54 7.42 -1.18 -2.68
N LEU A 55 8.34 -0.86 -3.59
CA LEU A 55 8.09 0.16 -4.60
C LEU A 55 7.17 -0.41 -5.67
N ALA A 56 6.23 0.37 -6.18
CA ALA A 56 5.31 -0.06 -7.24
C ALA A 56 6.07 -0.53 -8.50
N GLU A 57 7.15 0.15 -8.86
CA GLU A 57 8.00 -0.17 -10.02
C GLU A 57 8.80 -1.48 -9.87
N GLU A 58 8.95 -2.01 -8.66
CA GLU A 58 9.67 -3.26 -8.37
C GLU A 58 8.75 -4.49 -8.36
N LEU A 59 7.43 -4.29 -8.46
CA LEU A 59 6.46 -5.38 -8.37
C LEU A 59 6.30 -6.13 -9.69
N ASP A 60 6.38 -7.46 -9.62
CA ASP A 60 5.87 -8.33 -10.68
C ASP A 60 4.35 -8.49 -10.51
N TYR A 61 3.58 -7.83 -11.37
CA TYR A 61 2.12 -7.88 -11.29
C TYR A 61 1.51 -9.20 -11.78
N SER A 62 2.28 -10.08 -12.44
CA SER A 62 1.77 -11.35 -12.95
C SER A 62 1.48 -12.39 -11.87
N VAL A 63 1.96 -12.15 -10.64
CA VAL A 63 1.83 -13.08 -9.50
C VAL A 63 0.68 -12.72 -8.54
N PHE A 64 -0.12 -11.71 -8.87
CA PHE A 64 -1.28 -11.22 -8.10
C PHE A 64 -2.59 -11.63 -8.78
#